data_AF-A0A486XU46-F1
#
_entry.id   AF-A0A486XU46-F1
#
_cell.length_a   1.000
_cell.length_b   1.000
_cell.length_c   1.000
_cell.angle_alpha   90.00
_cell.angle_beta   90.00
_cell.angle_gamma   90.00
#
_symmetry.space_group_name_H-M   'P 1'
#
loop_
_entity.id
_entity.type
_entity.pdbx_description
1 polymer ?
#
loop_
_entity_poly.entity_id
_entity_poly.type
_entity_poly.pdbx_seq_one_letter_code
_entity_poly.pdbx_strand_id
1 'polypeptide(L)'
;MLKIAANDLTGLRRFGWQMALAVALCFGLLIPWLFNLTLPLWPWYLAGALLILALASPRLLYWPSRLWLILAAAIGWLNTRLILALVFYLLVTPLGIVLRILGKLDYKVTSSGHSFWRDAGPERDNDMKDPF
;
A
#
# COMPACT_ATOMS: atom_id res chain seq x y z
N MET A 1 11.43 10.30 7.08
CA MET A 1 12.09 9.99 8.37
C MET A 1 11.25 10.56 9.51
N LEU A 2 10.34 9.77 10.09
CA LEU A 2 9.58 10.18 11.29
C LEU A 2 10.52 10.10 12.50
N LYS A 3 11.06 11.24 12.93
CA LYS A 3 11.75 11.36 14.22
C LYS A 3 10.66 11.56 15.28
N ILE A 4 10.17 10.48 15.88
CA ILE A 4 9.51 10.60 17.18
C ILE A 4 10.59 11.14 18.11
N ALA A 5 10.43 12.36 18.61
CA ALA A 5 11.30 12.85 19.67
C ALA A 5 10.94 12.10 20.96
N ALA A 6 11.93 11.66 21.73
CA ALA A 6 11.68 11.00 23.03
C ALA A 6 10.88 11.88 24.02
N ASN A 7 10.74 13.17 23.72
CA ASN A 7 9.98 14.14 24.50
C ASN A 7 8.51 14.32 24.04
N ASP A 8 8.07 13.70 22.94
CA ASP A 8 6.67 13.77 22.48
C ASP A 8 5.78 12.76 23.22
N LEU A 9 5.50 13.06 24.48
CA LEU A 9 4.76 12.16 25.38
C LEU A 9 3.33 11.89 24.89
N THR A 10 2.72 12.83 24.17
CA THR A 10 1.37 12.69 23.62
C THR A 10 1.34 11.67 22.48
N GLY A 11 2.34 11.71 21.59
CA GLY A 11 2.50 10.72 20.52
C GLY A 11 2.71 9.30 21.05
N LEU A 12 3.59 9.13 22.05
CA LEU A 12 3.86 7.82 22.65
C LEU A 12 2.64 7.25 23.40
N ARG A 13 1.85 8.11 24.07
CA ARG A 13 0.62 7.68 24.76
C ARG A 13 -0.46 7.22 23.77
N ARG A 14 -0.63 7.93 22.65
CA ARG A 14 -1.56 7.52 21.58
C ARG A 14 -1.18 6.16 21.00
N PHE A 15 0.11 5.95 20.72
CA PHE A 15 0.60 4.64 20.29
C PHE A 15 0.33 3.54 21.30
N GLY A 16 0.62 3.79 22.59
CA GLY A 16 0.35 2.84 23.67
C GLY A 16 -1.12 2.45 23.77
N TRP A 17 -2.04 3.43 23.69
CA TRP A 17 -3.48 3.16 23.70
C TRP A 17 -3.94 2.40 22.44
N GLN A 18 -3.46 2.78 21.26
CA GLN A 18 -3.76 2.09 20.01
C GLN A 18 -3.26 0.64 20.03
N MET A 19 -2.05 0.37 20.56
CA MET A 19 -1.53 -0.99 20.68
C MET A 19 -2.26 -1.81 21.74
N ALA A 20 -2.57 -1.23 22.90
CA ALA A 20 -3.35 -1.93 23.92
C ALA A 20 -4.74 -2.31 23.38
N LEU A 21 -5.40 -1.38 22.68
CA LEU A 21 -6.69 -1.62 22.04
C LEU A 21 -6.59 -2.68 20.95
N ALA A 22 -5.58 -2.59 20.08
CA ALA A 22 -5.36 -3.57 19.01
C ALA A 22 -5.08 -4.96 19.57
N VAL A 23 -4.27 -5.09 20.62
CA VAL A 23 -3.99 -6.38 21.26
C VAL A 23 -5.25 -6.95 21.92
N ALA A 24 -6.00 -6.14 22.67
CA ALA A 24 -7.23 -6.57 23.32
C ALA A 24 -8.30 -6.99 22.30
N LEU A 25 -8.53 -6.20 21.25
CA LEU A 25 -9.52 -6.52 20.22
C LEU A 25 -9.10 -7.71 19.36
N CYS A 26 -7.87 -7.72 18.84
CA CYS A 26 -7.44 -8.78 17.93
C CYS A 26 -7.27 -10.12 18.66
N PHE A 27 -6.51 -10.15 19.76
CA PHE A 27 -6.17 -11.40 20.45
C PHE A 27 -7.17 -11.77 21.55
N GLY A 28 -7.86 -10.80 22.14
CA GLY A 28 -8.85 -11.04 23.19
C GLY A 28 -10.27 -11.28 22.66
N LEU A 29 -10.63 -10.75 21.49
CA LEU A 29 -12.00 -10.82 20.97
C LEU A 29 -12.10 -11.46 19.58
N LEU A 30 -11.44 -10.88 18.56
CA LEU A 30 -11.57 -11.29 17.15
C LEU A 30 -11.06 -12.70 16.88
N ILE A 31 -9.85 -13.05 17.35
CA ILE A 31 -9.28 -14.38 17.15
C ILE A 31 -10.09 -15.47 17.88
N PRO A 32 -10.40 -15.33 19.19
CA PRO A 32 -11.22 -16.31 19.90
C PRO A 32 -12.61 -16.48 19.25
N TRP A 33 -13.21 -15.37 18.79
CA TRP A 33 -14.51 -15.39 18.12
C TRP A 33 -14.46 -16.06 16.75
N LEU A 34 -13.45 -15.76 15.92
CA LEU A 34 -13.32 -16.32 14.57
C LEU A 34 -12.96 -17.81 14.57
N PHE A 35 -12.18 -18.26 15.55
CA PHE A 35 -11.72 -19.64 15.65
C PHE A 35 -12.48 -20.47 16.70
N ASN A 36 -13.49 -19.89 17.35
CA ASN A 36 -14.32 -20.54 18.39
C ASN A 36 -13.48 -21.08 19.58
N LEU A 37 -12.41 -20.38 19.95
CA LEU A 37 -11.58 -20.71 21.11
C LEU A 37 -12.15 -20.08 22.39
N THR A 38 -11.84 -20.68 23.53
CA THR A 38 -12.07 -20.07 24.85
C THR A 38 -11.38 -18.71 24.93
N LEU A 39 -12.10 -17.67 25.37
CA LEU A 39 -11.56 -16.32 25.56
C LEU A 39 -10.34 -16.38 26.49
N PRO A 40 -9.11 -16.25 25.95
CA PRO A 40 -7.93 -16.31 26.77
C PRO A 40 -7.88 -15.03 27.61
N LEU A 41 -7.58 -15.16 28.91
CA LEU A 41 -7.49 -14.01 29.82
C LEU A 41 -6.15 -13.26 29.68
N TRP A 42 -5.11 -13.92 29.19
CA TRP A 42 -3.77 -13.34 29.05
C TRP A 42 -3.68 -12.06 28.18
N PRO A 43 -4.42 -11.89 27.05
CA PRO A 43 -4.39 -10.67 26.26
C PRO A 43 -4.96 -9.47 27.02
N TRP A 44 -5.93 -9.70 27.92
CA TRP A 44 -6.50 -8.65 28.77
C TRP A 44 -5.51 -8.17 29.82
N TYR A 45 -4.77 -9.08 30.45
CA TYR A 45 -3.68 -8.72 31.36
C TYR A 45 -2.56 -7.97 30.63
N LEU A 46 -2.20 -8.41 29.43
CA LEU A 46 -1.17 -7.76 28.61
C LEU A 46 -1.62 -6.37 28.15
N ALA A 47 -2.86 -6.21 27.71
CA ALA A 47 -3.43 -4.91 27.34
C ALA A 47 -3.51 -3.97 28.55
N GLY A 48 -3.94 -4.46 29.72
CA GLY A 48 -3.94 -3.68 30.95
C GLY A 48 -2.54 -3.24 31.37
N ALA A 49 -1.55 -4.13 31.31
CA ALA A 49 -0.15 -3.80 31.59
C ALA A 49 0.40 -2.75 30.62
N LEU A 50 0.11 -2.88 29.31
CA LEU A 50 0.46 -1.89 28.29
C LEU A 50 -0.18 -0.53 28.55
N LEU A 51 -1.44 -0.50 28.99
CA LEU A 51 -2.19 0.73 29.27
C LEU A 51 -1.65 1.43 30.52
N ILE A 52 -1.35 0.67 31.57
CA ILE A 52 -0.68 1.17 32.78
C ILE A 52 0.71 1.71 32.44
N LEU A 53 1.49 1.00 31.62
CA LEU A 53 2.81 1.45 31.18
C LEU A 53 2.73 2.72 30.32
N ALA A 54 1.69 2.85 29.48
CA ALA A 54 1.43 4.04 28.69
C ALA A 54 1.06 5.27 29.53
N LEU A 55 0.42 5.08 30.69
CA LEU A 55 0.10 6.14 31.64
C LEU A 55 1.28 6.48 32.56
N ALA A 56 1.95 5.47 33.11
CA ALA A 56 2.99 5.63 34.13
C ALA A 56 4.34 6.07 33.55
N SER A 57 4.78 5.47 32.43
CA SER A 57 6.07 5.80 31.82
C SER A 57 6.02 5.64 30.29
N PRO A 58 5.43 6.61 29.57
CA PRO A 58 5.40 6.58 28.11
C PRO A 58 6.79 6.54 27.48
N ARG A 59 7.85 6.98 28.20
CA ARG A 59 9.24 6.94 27.71
C ARG A 59 9.73 5.51 27.40
N LEU A 60 9.24 4.50 28.10
CA LEU A 60 9.60 3.09 27.83
C LEU A 60 9.00 2.59 26.50
N LEU A 61 7.87 3.16 26.08
CA LEU A 61 7.21 2.86 24.80
C LEU A 61 7.94 3.48 23.60
N TYR A 62 9.00 4.27 23.82
CA TYR A 62 9.79 4.87 22.75
C TYR A 62 10.46 3.82 21.85
N TRP A 63 11.05 2.79 22.45
CA TRP A 63 11.74 1.74 21.69
C TRP A 63 10.78 0.88 20.87
N PRO A 64 9.68 0.33 21.44
CA PRO A 64 8.69 -0.42 20.67
C PRO A 64 8.02 0.42 19.59
N SER A 65 7.63 1.67 19.87
CA SER A 65 6.98 2.53 18.87
C SER A 65 7.90 2.83 17.69
N ARG A 66 9.19 3.07 17.96
CA ARG A 66 10.18 3.29 16.90
C ARG A 66 10.39 2.04 16.04
N LEU A 67 10.49 0.87 16.64
CA LEU A 67 10.61 -0.40 15.90
C LEU A 67 9.36 -0.66 15.05
N TRP A 68 8.18 -0.45 15.63
CA TRP A 68 6.90 -0.58 14.94
C TRP A 68 6.80 0.32 13.72
N LEU A 69 7.23 1.58 13.84
CA LEU A 69 7.24 2.50 12.70
C LEU A 69 8.18 2.06 11.57
N ILE A 70 9.34 1.49 11.89
CA ILE A 70 10.26 0.96 10.88
C ILE A 70 9.60 -0.21 10.14
N LEU A 71 8.97 -1.13 10.88
CA LEU A 71 8.22 -2.24 10.31
C LEU A 71 7.06 -1.75 9.43
N ALA A 72 6.26 -0.80 9.92
CA ALA A 72 5.16 -0.20 9.17
C ALA A 72 5.64 0.47 7.88
N ALA A 73 6.79 1.16 7.92
CA ALA A 73 7.39 1.75 6.73
C ALA A 73 7.88 0.70 5.72
N ALA A 74 8.50 -0.39 6.19
CA ALA A 74 8.93 -1.49 5.33
C ALA A 74 7.73 -2.19 4.67
N ILE A 75 6.68 -2.47 5.43
CA ILE A 75 5.42 -3.04 4.93
C ILE A 75 4.76 -2.09 3.94
N GLY A 76 4.70 -0.79 4.24
CA GLY A 76 4.13 0.22 3.34
C GLY A 76 4.89 0.31 2.01
N TRP A 77 6.22 0.28 2.06
CA TRP A 77 7.06 0.24 0.86
C TRP A 77 6.83 -1.01 0.02
N LEU A 78 6.68 -2.17 0.67
CA LEU A 78 6.35 -3.42 -0.01
C LEU A 78 4.96 -3.35 -0.64
N ASN A 79 3.97 -2.85 0.11
CA ASN A 79 2.58 -2.75 -0.34
C ASN A 79 2.45 -1.89 -1.60
N THR A 80 3.07 -0.71 -1.65
CA THR A 80 3.03 0.15 -2.85
C THR A 80 3.60 -0.56 -4.08
N ARG A 81 4.71 -1.29 -3.92
CA ARG A 81 5.33 -2.06 -5.01
C ARG A 81 4.46 -3.25 -5.41
N LEU A 82 3.91 -3.94 -4.43
CA LEU A 82 3.06 -5.12 -4.63
C LEU A 82 1.79 -4.74 -5.37
N ILE A 83 1.08 -3.70 -4.93
CA ILE A 83 -0.14 -3.20 -5.58
C ILE A 83 0.17 -2.79 -7.02
N LEU A 84 1.24 -2.02 -7.23
CA LEU A 84 1.61 -1.57 -8.58
C LEU A 84 1.96 -2.75 -9.50
N ALA A 85 2.74 -3.71 -9.00
CA ALA A 85 3.05 -4.93 -9.76
C ALA A 85 1.78 -5.72 -10.07
N LEU A 86 0.89 -5.88 -9.09
CA LEU A 86 -0.36 -6.62 -9.22
C LEU A 86 -1.27 -5.95 -10.27
N VAL A 87 -1.45 -4.63 -10.21
CA VAL A 87 -2.18 -3.85 -11.22
C VAL A 87 -1.54 -4.01 -12.60
N PHE A 88 -0.22 -3.90 -12.70
CA PHE A 88 0.47 -4.03 -13.98
C PHE A 88 0.30 -5.43 -14.58
N TYR A 89 0.46 -6.49 -13.79
CA TYR A 89 0.39 -7.86 -14.28
C TYR A 89 -1.04 -8.40 -14.46
N LEU A 90 -2.02 -7.96 -13.67
CA LEU A 90 -3.41 -8.42 -13.79
C LEU A 90 -4.31 -7.55 -14.66
N LEU A 91 -3.98 -6.27 -14.83
CA LEU A 91 -4.81 -5.35 -15.62
C LEU A 91 -4.05 -4.92 -16.88
N VAL A 92 -2.92 -4.24 -16.73
CA VAL A 92 -2.22 -3.61 -17.87
C VAL A 92 -1.68 -4.65 -18.86
N THR A 93 -1.02 -5.69 -18.36
CA THR A 93 -0.39 -6.74 -19.16
C THR A 93 -1.40 -7.54 -19.98
N PRO A 94 -2.49 -8.09 -19.40
CA PRO A 94 -3.49 -8.81 -20.19
C PRO A 94 -4.23 -7.89 -21.14
N LEU A 95 -4.48 -6.63 -20.77
CA LEU A 95 -5.09 -5.66 -21.69
C LEU A 95 -4.19 -5.44 -22.93
N GLY A 96 -2.88 -5.31 -22.72
CA GLY A 96 -1.90 -5.23 -23.81
C GLY A 96 -1.87 -6.49 -24.68
N ILE A 97 -1.93 -7.68 -24.08
CA ILE A 97 -2.01 -8.95 -24.83
C ILE A 97 -3.30 -9.02 -25.66
N VAL A 98 -4.44 -8.65 -25.07
CA VAL A 98 -5.74 -8.65 -25.76
C VAL A 98 -5.73 -7.67 -26.93
N LEU A 99 -5.24 -6.44 -26.74
CA LEU A 99 -5.10 -5.46 -27.81
C LEU A 99 -4.11 -5.90 -28.90
N ARG A 100 -3.09 -6.69 -28.53
CA ARG A 100 -2.11 -7.29 -29.46
C ARG A 100 -2.76 -8.35 -30.33
N ILE A 101 -3.58 -9.22 -29.75
CA ILE A 101 -4.33 -10.25 -30.48
C ILE A 101 -5.36 -9.59 -31.40
N LEU A 102 -6.02 -8.52 -30.95
CA LEU A 102 -6.99 -7.75 -31.73
C LEU A 102 -6.35 -6.92 -32.87
N GLY A 103 -5.03 -6.87 -32.98
CA GLY A 103 -4.33 -6.09 -34.01
C GLY A 103 -4.54 -4.58 -33.90
N LYS A 104 -5.03 -4.08 -32.75
CA LYS A 104 -5.26 -2.64 -32.50
C LYS A 104 -4.02 -1.92 -31.99
N LEU A 105 -2.96 -2.67 -31.71
CA LEU A 105 -1.69 -2.09 -31.30
C LEU A 105 -0.83 -1.81 -32.53
N ASP A 106 -0.45 -0.55 -32.67
CA ASP A 106 0.27 -0.03 -33.83
C ASP A 106 1.79 -0.06 -33.66
N TYR A 107 2.31 -1.09 -32.98
CA TYR A 107 3.75 -1.30 -32.88
C TYR A 107 4.20 -2.20 -34.04
N LYS A 108 5.00 -1.66 -34.97
CA LYS A 108 5.73 -2.47 -35.94
C LYS A 108 7.07 -2.86 -35.32
N VAL A 109 7.28 -4.16 -35.07
CA VAL A 109 8.52 -4.69 -34.47
C VAL A 109 9.73 -4.53 -35.41
N THR A 110 9.49 -4.41 -36.71
CA THR A 110 10.51 -4.14 -37.72
C THR A 110 10.30 -2.74 -38.28
N SER A 111 11.06 -1.77 -37.76
CA SER A 111 11.37 -0.57 -38.53
C SER A 111 12.55 -0.92 -39.43
N SER A 112 12.27 -1.30 -40.68
CA SER A 112 13.30 -1.49 -41.71
C SER A 112 13.83 -0.15 -42.26
N GLY A 113 13.44 0.99 -41.68
CA GLY A 113 13.84 2.33 -42.09
C GLY A 113 14.38 3.18 -40.95
N HIS A 114 15.24 4.15 -41.29
CA HIS A 114 15.88 5.10 -40.37
C HIS A 114 14.95 6.13 -39.73
N SER A 115 13.64 6.03 -39.94
CA SER A 115 12.66 7.06 -39.62
C SER A 115 11.35 6.42 -39.13
N PHE A 116 10.80 6.96 -38.04
CA PHE A 116 9.48 6.64 -37.51
C PHE A 116 8.36 7.53 -38.08
N TRP A 117 8.69 8.41 -39.02
CA TRP A 117 7.70 9.26 -39.66
C TRP A 117 6.73 8.41 -40.47
N ARG A 118 5.44 8.62 -40.25
CA ARG A 118 4.38 8.13 -41.13
C ARG A 118 4.04 9.24 -42.10
N ASP A 119 4.02 8.90 -43.38
CA ASP A 119 3.46 9.79 -44.39
C ASP A 119 1.99 10.05 -44.05
N ALA A 120 1.61 11.33 -44.04
CA ALA A 120 0.21 11.69 -44.00
C ALA A 120 -0.47 11.01 -45.21
N GLY A 121 -1.62 10.36 -44.98
CA GLY A 121 -2.39 9.75 -46.06
C GLY A 121 -2.67 10.75 -47.19
N PRO A 122 -2.97 10.29 -48.41
CA PRO A 122 -3.10 11.15 -49.58
C PRO A 122 -4.03 12.32 -49.29
N GLU A 123 -3.47 13.52 -49.36
CA GLU A 123 -4.18 14.77 -49.09
C GLU A 123 -5.31 14.90 -50.12
N ARG A 124 -6.56 14.73 -49.64
CA ARG A 124 -7.73 14.94 -50.50
C ARG A 124 -7.82 16.45 -50.69
N ASP A 125 -7.72 16.91 -51.93
CA ASP A 125 -7.85 18.33 -52.35
C ASP A 125 -9.12 19.03 -51.79
N ASN A 126 -10.09 18.26 -51.30
CA ASN A 126 -11.32 18.76 -50.70
C ASN A 126 -11.28 18.93 -49.15
N ASP A 127 -10.31 18.34 -48.43
CA ASP A 127 -10.24 18.41 -46.95
C ASP A 127 -9.82 19.80 -46.45
N MET A 128 -9.20 20.63 -47.31
CA MET A 128 -8.83 22.01 -46.95
C MET A 128 -10.01 22.99 -47.02
N LYS A 129 -11.12 22.60 -47.67
CA LYS A 129 -12.27 23.50 -47.90
C LYS A 129 -13.28 23.51 -46.76
N ASP A 130 -13.32 22.46 -45.94
CA ASP A 130 -14.18 22.37 -44.76
C ASP A 130 -13.34 21.97 -43.54
N PRO A 131 -12.83 22.95 -42.76
CA PRO A 131 -11.90 22.69 -41.66
C PRO A 131 -12.55 22.11 -40.39
N PHE A 132 -13.83 21.68 -40.43
CA PHE A 132 -14.60 21.22 -39.26
C PHE A 132 -15.42 19.96 -39.55
#